data_AF-A0A536S7E4-F1
#
_entry.id   AF-A0A536S7E4-F1
#
_cell.length_a   1.000
_cell.length_b   1.000
_cell.length_c   1.000
_cell.angle_alpha   90.00
_cell.angle_beta   90.00
_cell.angle_gamma   90.00
#
_symmetry.space_group_name_H-M   'P 1'
#
loop_
_entity.id
_entity.type
_entity.pdbx_description
1 polymer ?
#
loop_
_entity_poly.entity_id
_entity_poly.type
_entity_poly.pdbx_seq_one_letter_code
_entity_poly.pdbx_strand_id
1 'polypeptide(L)'
;MKTRASRKPFIDPFDKLSDAAFEREVLEALERGTTKISLRVPNDLLVRTRDAAGRRGVPYQSLIKVLIDQGVRRLERAPVSPDRHRQRSSVRRARSRT
;
A
#
# COMPACT_ATOMS: atom_id res chain seq x y z
N MET A 1 12.72 -46.76 -18.48
CA MET A 1 13.63 -46.01 -17.59
C MET A 1 13.15 -44.57 -17.54
N LYS A 2 12.75 -44.04 -16.38
CA LYS A 2 12.24 -42.66 -16.26
C LYS A 2 13.42 -41.69 -16.16
N THR A 3 13.66 -40.89 -17.19
CA THR A 3 14.64 -39.79 -17.20
C THR A 3 14.18 -38.71 -16.22
N ARG A 4 14.90 -38.52 -15.11
CA ARG A 4 14.68 -37.38 -14.22
C ARG A 4 15.21 -36.12 -14.91
N ALA A 5 14.36 -35.11 -15.06
CA ALA A 5 14.78 -33.80 -15.54
C ALA A 5 15.85 -33.22 -14.60
N SER A 6 17.05 -32.98 -15.11
CA SER A 6 18.10 -32.26 -14.39
C SER A 6 17.67 -30.81 -14.26
N ARG A 7 17.34 -30.35 -13.04
CA ARG A 7 17.11 -28.93 -12.79
C ARG A 7 18.45 -28.21 -12.79
N LYS A 8 18.53 -27.07 -13.50
CA LYS A 8 19.68 -26.18 -13.39
C LYS A 8 19.81 -25.74 -11.91
N PRO A 9 21.04 -25.65 -11.36
CA PRO A 9 21.24 -25.12 -10.02
C PRO A 9 20.68 -23.70 -9.94
N PHE A 10 19.95 -23.39 -8.86
CA PHE A 10 19.64 -22.01 -8.53
C PHE A 10 20.95 -21.32 -8.13
N ILE A 11 21.22 -20.16 -8.70
CA ILE A 11 22.37 -19.33 -8.34
C ILE A 11 21.79 -18.15 -7.58
N ASP A 12 22.12 -18.04 -6.29
CA ASP A 12 21.74 -16.87 -5.51
C ASP A 12 22.60 -15.68 -6.01
N PRO A 13 21.99 -14.59 -6.48
CA PRO A 13 22.74 -13.41 -6.93
C PRO A 13 23.59 -12.78 -5.82
N PHE A 14 23.34 -13.12 -4.55
CA PHE A 14 24.03 -12.56 -3.38
C PHE A 14 25.09 -13.50 -2.78
N ASP A 15 25.27 -14.73 -3.29
CA ASP A 15 26.21 -15.74 -2.74
C ASP A 15 27.67 -15.27 -2.63
N LYS A 16 28.05 -14.25 -3.42
CA LYS A 16 29.41 -13.72 -3.48
C LYS A 16 29.61 -12.42 -2.70
N LEU A 17 28.54 -11.88 -2.12
CA LEU A 17 28.61 -10.63 -1.36
C LEU A 17 29.06 -10.93 0.07
N SER A 18 29.87 -10.04 0.63
CA SER A 18 30.03 -9.97 2.08
C SER A 18 28.78 -9.39 2.73
N ASP A 19 28.57 -9.65 4.02
CA ASP A 19 27.43 -9.11 4.78
C ASP A 19 27.28 -7.60 4.60
N ALA A 20 28.38 -6.85 4.72
CA ALA A 20 28.37 -5.39 4.55
C ALA A 20 28.04 -4.94 3.11
N ALA A 21 28.40 -5.74 2.10
CA ALA A 21 28.04 -5.45 0.71
C ALA A 21 26.56 -5.77 0.44
N PHE A 22 26.07 -6.87 1.01
CA PHE A 22 24.66 -7.23 0.97
C PHE A 22 23.78 -6.18 1.67
N GLU A 23 24.15 -5.73 2.87
CA GLU A 23 23.41 -4.69 3.59
C GLU A 23 23.31 -3.39 2.79
N ARG A 24 24.39 -2.95 2.15
CA ARG A 24 24.35 -1.79 1.25
C ARG A 24 23.38 -1.99 0.10
N GLU A 25 23.48 -3.13 -0.59
CA GLU A 25 22.59 -3.44 -1.74
C GLU A 25 21.12 -3.39 -1.31
N VAL A 26 20.79 -3.97 -0.15
CA VAL A 26 19.43 -3.95 0.40
C VAL A 26 18.98 -2.53 0.75
N LEU A 27 19.83 -1.73 1.41
CA LEU A 27 19.50 -0.35 1.75
C LEU A 27 19.30 0.52 0.51
N GLU A 28 20.18 0.40 -0.49
CA GLU A 28 20.03 1.10 -1.77
C GLU A 28 18.75 0.70 -2.49
N ALA A 29 18.40 -0.60 -2.50
CA ALA A 29 17.16 -1.07 -3.10
C ALA A 29 15.93 -0.45 -2.40
N LEU A 30 15.95 -0.33 -1.07
CA LEU A 30 14.89 0.34 -0.31
C LEU A 30 14.80 1.82 -0.64
N GLU A 31 15.93 2.51 -0.83
CA GLU A 31 15.97 3.92 -1.22
C GLU A 31 15.42 4.14 -2.64
N ARG A 32 15.74 3.25 -3.58
CA ARG A 32 15.22 3.33 -4.97
C ARG A 32 13.71 3.08 -5.04
N GLY A 33 13.18 2.23 -4.17
CA GLY A 33 11.76 1.84 -4.16
C GLY A 33 10.85 2.65 -3.24
N THR A 34 11.40 3.53 -2.40
CA THR A 34 10.61 4.27 -1.40
C THR A 34 10.99 5.74 -1.34
N THR A 35 10.02 6.58 -0.98
CA THR A 35 10.25 8.02 -0.78
C THR A 35 9.91 8.38 0.66
N LYS A 36 10.83 9.07 1.33
CA LYS A 36 10.56 9.63 2.66
C LYS A 36 9.70 10.88 2.52
N ILE A 37 8.56 10.90 3.20
CA ILE A 37 7.63 12.03 3.22
C ILE A 37 7.39 12.53 4.64
N SER A 38 7.00 13.79 4.75
CA SER A 38 6.52 14.40 6.00
C SER A 38 5.04 14.72 5.85
N LEU A 39 4.22 14.29 6.81
CA LEU A 39 2.77 14.52 6.83
C LEU A 39 2.36 15.16 8.17
N ARG A 40 1.44 16.11 8.12
CA ARG A 40 0.73 16.62 9.32
C ARG A 40 -0.58 15.87 9.46
N VAL A 41 -0.85 15.36 10.65
CA VAL A 41 -2.08 14.63 10.99
C VAL A 41 -2.61 15.10 12.34
N PRO A 42 -3.92 14.95 12.62
CA PRO A 42 -4.47 15.23 13.93
C PRO A 42 -3.77 14.41 15.03
N ASN A 43 -3.51 15.03 16.18
CA ASN A 43 -2.81 14.39 17.29
C ASN A 43 -3.59 13.20 17.86
N ASP A 44 -4.91 13.31 17.95
CA ASP A 44 -5.78 12.23 18.43
C ASP A 44 -5.69 11.00 17.50
N LEU A 45 -5.68 11.22 16.18
CA LEU A 45 -5.52 10.15 15.19
C LEU A 45 -4.16 9.47 15.34
N LEU A 46 -3.10 10.25 15.55
CA LEU A 46 -1.75 9.76 15.76
C LEU A 46 -1.66 8.85 16.99
N VAL A 47 -2.23 9.27 18.13
CA VAL A 47 -2.29 8.49 19.37
C VAL A 47 -3.06 7.19 19.16
N ARG A 48 -4.29 7.28 18.64
CA ARG A 48 -5.14 6.11 18.38
C ARG A 48 -4.48 5.08 17.47
N THR A 49 -3.69 5.55 16.49
CA THR A 49 -2.96 4.67 15.57
C THR A 49 -1.79 3.98 16.26
N ARG A 50 -1.05 4.67 17.14
CA ARG A 50 0.01 4.04 17.96
C ARG A 50 -0.57 2.98 18.91
N ASP A 51 -1.67 3.29 19.60
CA ASP A 51 -2.32 2.35 20.51
C ASP A 51 -2.86 1.12 19.77
N ALA A 52 -3.39 1.32 18.56
CA ALA A 52 -3.82 0.22 17.71
C ALA A 52 -2.66 -0.65 17.22
N ALA A 53 -1.46 -0.07 17.02
CA ALA A 53 -0.25 -0.83 16.70
C ALA A 53 0.23 -1.64 17.92
N GLY A 54 0.29 -1.01 19.09
CA GLY A 54 0.66 -1.66 20.35
C GLY A 54 -0.24 -2.84 20.71
N ARG A 55 -1.57 -2.67 20.60
CA ARG A 55 -2.54 -3.75 20.82
C ARG A 55 -2.39 -4.93 19.86
N ARG A 56 -1.86 -4.69 18.65
CA ARG A 56 -1.61 -5.72 17.65
C ARG A 56 -0.21 -6.32 17.72
N GLY A 57 0.65 -5.81 18.61
CA GLY A 57 2.05 -6.23 18.70
C GLY A 57 2.87 -5.91 17.45
N VAL A 58 2.50 -4.89 16.68
CA VAL A 58 3.21 -4.50 15.45
C VAL A 58 3.82 -3.10 15.56
N PRO A 59 4.93 -2.81 14.87
CA PRO A 59 5.49 -1.46 14.83
C PRO A 59 4.50 -0.47 14.21
N TYR A 60 4.42 0.73 14.79
CA TYR A 60 3.57 1.81 14.31
C TYR A 60 3.77 2.13 12.82
N GLN A 61 5.02 2.21 12.36
CA GLN A 61 5.33 2.50 10.97
C GLN A 61 4.85 1.38 10.02
N SER A 62 4.94 0.12 10.44
CA SER A 62 4.42 -1.01 9.67
C SER A 62 2.89 -0.95 9.54
N LEU A 63 2.20 -0.64 10.63
CA LEU A 63 0.74 -0.48 10.60
C LEU A 63 0.32 0.64 9.65
N ILE A 64 0.98 1.80 9.70
CA ILE A 64 0.65 2.92 8.82
C ILE A 64 0.82 2.57 7.35
N LYS A 65 1.91 1.89 6.98
CA LYS A 65 2.14 1.47 5.59
C LYS A 65 0.98 0.62 5.07
N VAL A 66 0.52 -0.35 5.87
CA VAL A 66 -0.62 -1.22 5.52
C VAL A 66 -1.92 -0.42 5.42
N LEU A 67 -2.18 0.50 6.35
CA LEU A 67 -3.39 1.32 6.32
C LEU A 67 -3.45 2.23 5.07
N ILE A 68 -2.32 2.80 4.66
CA ILE A 68 -2.22 3.62 3.44
C ILE A 68 -2.52 2.75 2.21
N ASP A 69 -1.84 1.61 2.05
CA ASP A 69 -2.07 0.68 0.92
C ASP A 69 -3.54 0.23 0.85
N GLN A 70 -4.13 -0.15 1.98
CA GLN A 70 -5.54 -0.54 2.03
C GLN A 70 -6.48 0.62 1.70
N GLY A 71 -6.15 1.85 2.10
CA GLY A 71 -6.90 3.05 1.75
C GLY A 71 -6.91 3.28 0.25
N VAL A 72 -5.74 3.23 -0.39
CA VAL A 72 -5.58 3.38 -1.84
C VAL A 72 -6.34 2.28 -2.59
N ARG A 73 -6.15 1.01 -2.23
CA ARG A 73 -6.87 -0.11 -2.86
C ARG A 73 -8.39 0.01 -2.78
N ARG A 74 -8.92 0.56 -1.69
CA ARG A 74 -10.37 0.80 -1.55
C ARG A 74 -10.84 1.90 -2.52
N LEU A 75 -10.03 2.95 -2.69
CA LEU A 75 -10.32 4.03 -3.64
C LEU A 75 -10.26 3.53 -5.08
N GLU A 76 -9.27 2.70 -5.42
CA GLU A 76 -9.13 2.11 -6.77
C GLU A 76 -10.27 1.15 -7.14
N ARG A 77 -10.81 0.42 -6.15
CA ARG A 77 -11.94 -0.49 -6.35
C ARG A 77 -13.28 0.22 -6.45
N ALA A 78 -13.42 1.39 -5.86
CA ALA A 78 -14.64 2.17 -5.98
C ALA A 78 -14.70 2.71 -7.41
N PRO A 79 -15.72 2.37 -8.23
CA PRO A 79 -15.88 3.03 -9.51
C PRO A 79 -16.02 4.52 -9.22
N VAL A 80 -15.14 5.33 -9.81
CA VAL A 80 -15.31 6.78 -9.88
C VAL A 80 -16.60 7.00 -10.66
N SER A 81 -17.75 6.98 -9.98
CA SER A 81 -19.01 7.35 -10.60
C SER A 81 -18.86 8.82 -10.97
N PRO A 82 -18.76 9.17 -12.26
CA PRO A 82 -18.88 10.55 -12.62
C PRO A 82 -20.34 10.90 -12.30
N ASP A 83 -20.51 11.90 -11.45
CA ASP A 83 -21.64 12.79 -11.55
C ASP A 83 -23.02 12.21 -11.12
N ARG A 84 -23.14 11.86 -9.83
CA ARG A 84 -24.48 11.82 -9.18
C ARG A 84 -25.09 13.22 -9.02
N HIS A 85 -24.38 14.29 -9.39
CA HIS A 85 -24.83 15.66 -9.20
C HIS A 85 -25.74 16.15 -10.36
N ARG A 86 -25.56 15.61 -11.58
CA ARG A 86 -26.45 15.91 -12.73
C ARG A 86 -27.81 15.24 -12.72
N GLN A 87 -28.02 14.15 -11.98
CA GLN A 87 -29.29 13.39 -12.06
C GLN A 87 -30.41 13.89 -11.14
N ARG A 88 -30.11 14.77 -10.16
CA ARG A 88 -31.14 15.34 -9.27
C ARG A 88 -31.86 16.56 -9.86
N SER A 89 -31.33 17.20 -10.89
CA SER A 89 -31.92 18.37 -11.52
C SER A 89 -32.97 18.03 -12.59
N SER A 90 -32.95 16.82 -13.17
CA SER A 90 -33.98 16.40 -14.15
C SER A 90 -35.27 15.92 -13.48
N VAL A 91 -35.20 15.32 -12.29
CA VAL A 91 -36.38 14.80 -11.58
C VAL A 91 -37.24 15.92 -10.99
N ARG A 92 -36.66 17.06 -10.63
CA ARG A 92 -37.41 18.22 -10.11
C ARG A 92 -38.16 19.01 -11.18
N ARG A 93 -37.77 18.90 -12.46
CA ARG A 93 -38.39 19.64 -13.56
C ARG A 93 -39.60 18.91 -14.18
N ALA A 94 -39.73 17.61 -13.91
CA ALA A 94 -40.86 16.78 -14.36
C ALA A 94 -42.08 16.84 -13.41
N ARG A 95 -41.94 17.39 -12.21
CA ARG A 95 -43.01 17.45 -11.19
C ARG A 95 -43.69 18.82 -11.05
N SER A 96 -43.30 19.79 -11.87
CA SER A 96 -43.89 21.15 -11.90
C SER A 96 -44.75 21.41 -13.15
N ARG A 97 -45.12 20.34 -13.87
CA ARG A 97 -46.07 20.36 -14.99
C ARG A 97 -47.15 19.32 -14.72
N THR A 98 -48.02 19.59 -13.76
CA THR A 98 -49.30 18.91 -13.57
C THR A 98 -50.20 19.81 -12.74
#